data_AF-A0AAD7KWQ5-F1
#
_entry.id   AF-A0AAD7KWQ5-F1
#
_cell.length_a   1.000
_cell.length_b   1.000
_cell.length_c   1.000
_cell.angle_alpha   90.00
_cell.angle_beta   90.00
_cell.angle_gamma   90.00
#
_symmetry.space_group_name_H-M   'P 1'
#
loop_
_entity.id
_entity.type
_entity.pdbx_description
1 polymer ?
#
loop_
_entity_poly.entity_id
_entity_poly.type
_entity_poly.pdbx_seq_one_letter_code
_entity_poly.pdbx_strand_id
1 'polypeptide(L)'
;MLKHGWAGVPMEVLGLMLGEFVDDYTVRVVDVFAMPQSGTGVSVEAVDHLFQTNMLDMLKQTGRAEMVVGRHHSHPGFGCWLSGVDISTQQTTSNLGHLNKPSIQALIHGLNRHYYSIAINYRKNELKEKMLLNLHKKNGLMV
;
A
#
# COMPACT_ATOMS: atom_id res chain seq x y z
N MET A 1 6.47 -1.79 -0.51
CA MET A 1 5.49 -1.80 -1.60
C MET A 1 6.12 -2.20 -2.94
N LEU A 2 6.92 -1.35 -3.61
CA LEU A 2 7.44 -1.64 -4.97
C LEU A 2 8.20 -2.97 -5.11
N LYS A 3 9.15 -3.27 -4.21
CA LYS A 3 9.88 -4.54 -4.21
C LYS A 3 8.94 -5.76 -4.10
N HIS A 4 7.89 -5.64 -3.28
CA HIS A 4 6.92 -6.71 -3.08
C HIS A 4 6.06 -6.90 -4.33
N GLY A 5 5.47 -5.82 -4.86
CA GLY A 5 4.67 -5.88 -6.08
C GLY A 5 5.44 -6.47 -7.27
N TRP A 6 6.72 -6.12 -7.41
CA TRP A 6 7.56 -6.67 -8.46
C TRP A 6 7.87 -8.16 -8.27
N ALA A 7 8.16 -8.58 -7.03
CA ALA A 7 8.44 -9.99 -6.72
C ALA A 7 7.21 -10.91 -6.91
N GLY A 8 6.01 -10.34 -6.83
CA GLY A 8 4.74 -11.06 -7.01
C GLY A 8 4.36 -11.35 -8.45
N VAL A 9 4.90 -10.62 -9.44
CA VAL A 9 4.52 -10.76 -10.86
C VAL A 9 4.72 -12.21 -11.33
N PRO A 10 3.71 -12.85 -11.95
CA PRO A 10 2.49 -12.27 -12.52
C PRO A 10 1.25 -12.24 -11.59
N MET A 11 1.40 -12.60 -10.32
CA MET A 11 0.32 -12.72 -9.35
C MET A 11 0.06 -11.42 -8.59
N GLU A 12 -1.18 -11.24 -8.13
CA GLU A 12 -1.52 -10.15 -7.21
C GLU A 12 -0.96 -10.45 -5.82
N VAL A 13 -0.34 -9.46 -5.21
CA VAL A 13 0.17 -9.56 -3.83
C VAL A 13 -0.50 -8.53 -2.94
N LEU A 14 -0.66 -8.88 -1.67
CA LEU A 14 -1.28 -8.05 -0.64
C LEU A 14 -0.27 -7.73 0.47
N GLY A 15 -0.39 -6.56 1.07
CA GLY A 15 0.29 -6.28 2.34
C GLY A 15 -0.43 -5.26 3.19
N LEU A 16 -0.01 -5.16 4.44
CA LEU A 16 -0.59 -4.23 5.40
C LEU A 16 0.26 -2.97 5.53
N MET A 17 -0.42 -1.85 5.73
CA MET A 17 0.17 -0.54 5.96
C MET A 17 0.11 -0.21 7.44
N LEU A 18 1.27 0.13 8.01
CA LEU A 18 1.45 0.51 9.41
C LEU A 18 1.72 2.00 9.51
N GLY A 19 1.12 2.62 10.52
CA GLY A 19 1.30 4.04 10.77
C GLY A 19 0.36 4.56 11.83
N GLU A 20 -0.10 5.79 11.64
CA GLU A 20 -1.07 6.43 12.52
C GLU A 20 -2.05 7.32 11.74
N PHE A 21 -3.21 7.53 12.35
CA PHE A 21 -4.15 8.58 11.96
C PHE A 21 -3.74 9.87 12.68
N VAL A 22 -3.33 10.89 11.94
CA VAL A 22 -2.89 12.17 12.53
C VAL A 22 -4.09 13.05 12.87
N ASP A 23 -5.06 13.07 11.96
CA ASP A 23 -6.34 13.76 12.07
C ASP A 23 -7.35 13.08 11.12
N ASP A 24 -8.57 13.63 11.01
CA ASP A 24 -9.65 13.09 10.17
C ASP A 24 -9.37 13.16 8.67
N TYR A 25 -8.36 13.92 8.24
CA TYR A 25 -8.03 14.18 6.84
C TYR A 25 -6.69 13.57 6.42
N THR A 26 -5.88 13.12 7.37
CA THR A 26 -4.48 12.75 7.15
C THR A 26 -4.15 11.42 7.79
N VAL A 27 -3.90 10.42 6.94
CA VAL A 27 -3.35 9.13 7.33
C VAL A 27 -1.86 9.13 7.04
N ARG A 28 -1.03 8.84 8.05
CA ARG A 28 0.42 8.73 7.87
C ARG A 28 0.84 7.26 7.87
N VAL A 29 1.23 6.77 6.69
CA VAL A 29 1.84 5.44 6.54
C VAL A 29 3.35 5.55 6.79
N VAL A 30 3.85 4.86 7.81
CA VAL A 30 5.26 4.87 8.24
C VAL A 30 6.00 3.66 7.70
N ASP A 31 5.37 2.50 7.70
CA ASP A 31 5.96 1.25 7.21
C ASP A 31 4.92 0.31 6.60
N VAL A 32 5.38 -0.71 5.92
CA VAL A 32 4.55 -1.76 5.32
C VAL A 32 5.21 -3.11 5.44
N PHE A 33 4.42 -4.16 5.56
CA PHE A 33 4.92 -5.53 5.42
C PHE A 33 4.07 -6.33 4.44
N ALA A 34 4.72 -7.32 3.84
CA ALA A 34 4.14 -8.26 2.90
C ALA A 34 3.31 -9.30 3.65
N MET A 35 2.09 -9.58 3.18
CA MET A 35 1.40 -10.80 3.58
C MET A 35 1.90 -11.95 2.71
N PRO A 36 2.04 -13.17 3.26
CA PRO A 36 2.53 -14.33 2.51
C PRO A 36 1.56 -14.82 1.43
N GLN A 37 0.30 -14.38 1.45
CA GLN A 37 -0.72 -14.78 0.49
C GLN A 37 -0.49 -14.11 -0.87
N SER A 38 -0.47 -14.93 -1.92
CA SER A 38 -0.50 -14.50 -3.32
C SER A 38 -1.88 -14.84 -3.88
N GLY A 39 -2.64 -13.82 -4.28
CA GLY A 39 -4.00 -14.02 -4.80
C GLY A 39 -3.97 -14.53 -6.23
N THR A 40 -4.73 -15.58 -6.53
CA THR A 40 -5.27 -15.76 -7.89
C THR A 40 -6.38 -14.72 -8.05
N GLY A 41 -6.50 -14.06 -9.21
CA GLY A 41 -7.31 -12.85 -9.46
C GLY A 41 -8.84 -12.95 -9.25
N VAL A 42 -9.31 -13.86 -8.41
CA VAL A 42 -10.71 -14.13 -8.06
C VAL A 42 -10.94 -14.11 -6.54
N SER A 43 -9.90 -14.10 -5.69
CA SER A 43 -10.07 -13.92 -4.24
C SER A 43 -8.84 -13.32 -3.58
N VAL A 44 -8.98 -12.13 -2.99
CA VAL A 44 -8.10 -11.69 -1.90
C VAL A 44 -8.43 -12.60 -0.73
N GLU A 45 -7.79 -13.78 -0.68
CA GLU A 45 -7.95 -14.72 0.43
C GLU A 45 -7.73 -13.95 1.73
N ALA A 46 -8.65 -14.17 2.67
CA ALA A 46 -8.78 -13.41 3.90
C ALA A 46 -7.42 -13.24 4.58
N VAL A 47 -7.09 -12.00 4.95
CA VAL A 47 -5.91 -11.65 5.73
C VAL A 47 -5.79 -12.64 6.88
N ASP A 48 -4.71 -13.43 6.91
CA ASP A 48 -4.48 -14.35 8.03
C ASP A 48 -4.28 -13.54 9.32
N HIS A 49 -5.30 -13.56 10.17
CA HIS A 49 -5.31 -12.85 11.45
C HIS A 49 -4.21 -13.34 12.40
N LEU A 50 -3.80 -14.61 12.32
CA LEU A 50 -2.72 -15.14 13.14
C LEU A 50 -1.38 -14.53 12.70
N PHE A 51 -1.11 -14.53 11.39
CA PHE A 51 0.08 -13.90 10.85
C PHE A 51 0.14 -12.40 11.18
N GLN A 52 -0.98 -11.70 10.99
CA GLN A 52 -1.08 -10.28 11.32
C GLN A 52 -0.77 -10.02 12.81
N THR A 53 -1.40 -10.77 13.72
CA THR A 53 -1.25 -10.56 15.17
C THR A 53 0.18 -10.87 15.62
N ASN A 54 0.72 -12.01 15.19
CA ASN A 54 2.10 -12.40 15.52
C ASN A 54 3.10 -11.37 15.01
N MET A 55 2.93 -10.89 13.77
CA MET A 55 3.81 -9.88 13.18
C MET A 55 3.73 -8.55 13.93
N LEU A 56 2.52 -8.11 14.31
CA LEU A 56 2.34 -6.90 15.10
C LEU A 56 2.99 -7.02 16.49
N ASP A 57 2.90 -8.19 17.13
CA ASP A 57 3.52 -8.40 18.44
C ASP A 57 5.05 -8.44 18.35
N MET A 58 5.60 -9.04 17.30
CA MET A 58 7.05 -8.98 17.01
C MET A 58 7.52 -7.54 16.78
N LEU A 59 6.75 -6.73 16.05
CA LEU A 59 7.08 -5.33 15.82
C LEU A 59 7.06 -4.52 17.11
N LYS A 60 6.04 -4.71 17.98
CA LYS A 60 5.97 -4.06 19.29
C LYS A 60 7.23 -4.33 20.14
N GLN A 61 7.74 -5.57 20.12
CA GLN A 61 8.95 -5.93 20.86
C GLN A 61 10.20 -5.19 20.38
N THR A 62 10.23 -4.77 19.11
CA THR A 62 11.33 -3.97 18.53
C THR A 62 11.20 -2.46 18.75
N GLY A 63 10.22 -2.02 19.57
CA GLY A 63 9.93 -0.60 19.80
C GLY A 63 9.08 0.05 18.71
N ARG A 64 8.40 -0.75 17.89
CA ARG A 64 7.58 -0.32 16.76
C ARG A 64 6.11 -0.56 17.06
N ALA A 65 5.48 0.44 17.66
CA ALA A 65 4.11 0.35 18.16
C ALA A 65 3.06 0.92 17.18
N GLU A 66 3.38 1.03 15.89
CA GLU A 66 2.45 1.52 14.88
C GLU A 66 1.25 0.58 14.70
N MET A 67 0.09 1.16 14.39
CA MET A 67 -1.15 0.43 14.15
C MET A 67 -1.38 0.20 12.66
N VAL A 68 -2.21 -0.78 12.32
CA VAL A 68 -2.64 -1.01 10.93
C VAL A 68 -3.58 0.12 10.50
N VAL A 69 -3.20 0.87 9.48
CA VAL A 69 -3.96 2.00 8.93
C VAL A 69 -4.61 1.69 7.58
N GLY A 70 -4.28 0.54 6.99
CA GLY A 70 -4.89 0.09 5.74
C GLY A 70 -4.17 -1.10 5.12
N ARG A 71 -4.56 -1.43 3.89
CA ARG A 71 -3.97 -2.49 3.08
C ARG A 71 -3.60 -1.97 1.70
N HIS A 72 -2.60 -2.59 1.08
CA HIS A 72 -2.20 -2.30 -0.29
C HIS A 72 -2.10 -3.61 -1.07
N HIS A 73 -2.39 -3.55 -2.37
CA HIS A 73 -2.19 -4.66 -3.28
C HIS A 73 -1.64 -4.17 -4.63
N SER A 74 -1.25 -5.11 -5.48
CA SER A 74 -0.77 -4.82 -6.83
C SER A 74 -1.65 -5.50 -7.87
N HIS A 75 -1.89 -4.81 -8.99
CA HIS A 75 -2.47 -5.41 -10.20
C HIS A 75 -1.39 -5.47 -11.31
N PRO A 76 -0.68 -6.60 -11.47
CA PRO A 76 0.35 -6.74 -12.50
C PRO A 76 -0.24 -6.58 -13.91
N GLY A 77 0.32 -5.67 -14.72
CA GLY A 77 -0.09 -5.48 -16.12
C GLY A 77 -1.39 -4.68 -16.31
N PHE A 78 -2.01 -4.17 -15.23
CA PHE A 78 -3.20 -3.33 -15.30
C PHE A 78 -2.94 -1.93 -14.71
N GLY A 79 -3.77 -0.95 -15.08
CA GLY A 79 -3.79 0.35 -14.42
C GLY A 79 -4.28 0.27 -12.97
N CYS A 80 -4.23 1.39 -12.25
CA CYS A 80 -4.77 1.48 -10.89
C CYS A 80 -6.30 1.64 -10.91
N TRP A 81 -7.04 0.58 -10.63
CA TRP A 81 -8.50 0.55 -10.44
C TRP A 81 -8.86 -0.48 -9.38
N LEU A 82 -10.12 -0.55 -8.95
CA LEU A 82 -10.59 -1.55 -7.98
C LEU A 82 -11.60 -2.48 -8.65
N SER A 83 -11.34 -3.78 -8.59
CA SER A 83 -12.31 -4.80 -9.01
C SER A 83 -13.51 -4.86 -8.06
N GLY A 84 -14.60 -5.54 -8.48
CA GLY A 84 -15.76 -5.75 -7.61
C GLY A 84 -15.39 -6.48 -6.31
N VAL A 85 -14.41 -7.40 -6.37
CA VAL A 85 -13.84 -8.08 -5.19
C VAL A 85 -13.10 -7.08 -4.30
N ASP A 86 -12.28 -6.21 -4.88
CA ASP A 86 -11.53 -5.19 -4.13
C ASP A 86 -12.45 -4.21 -3.39
N ILE A 87 -13.51 -3.75 -4.07
CA ILE A 87 -14.51 -2.83 -3.50
C ILE A 87 -15.23 -3.51 -2.32
N SER A 88 -15.66 -4.77 -2.49
CA SER A 88 -16.34 -5.52 -1.42
C SER A 88 -15.49 -5.66 -0.16
N THR A 89 -14.18 -5.87 -0.33
CA THR A 89 -13.25 -6.00 0.80
C THR A 89 -12.76 -4.63 1.33
N GLN A 90 -12.94 -3.54 0.56
CA GLN A 90 -12.65 -2.18 1.02
C GLN A 90 -13.79 -1.58 1.86
N GLN A 91 -15.06 -1.91 1.57
CA GLN A 91 -16.24 -1.32 2.24
C GLN A 91 -16.24 -1.45 3.77
N THR A 92 -15.49 -2.39 4.33
CA THR A 92 -15.26 -2.54 5.77
C THR A 92 -14.27 -1.54 6.39
N THR A 93 -13.59 -0.67 5.61
CA THR A 93 -12.34 -0.02 6.10
C THR A 93 -12.02 1.44 5.70
N SER A 94 -12.82 2.24 4.97
CA SER A 94 -12.36 3.63 4.65
C SER A 94 -13.44 4.70 4.33
N ASN A 95 -13.08 5.96 4.67
CA ASN A 95 -13.85 7.21 4.50
C ASN A 95 -13.47 8.01 3.22
N LEU A 96 -14.33 8.98 2.86
CA LEU A 96 -14.34 9.78 1.61
C LEU A 96 -13.23 10.84 1.50
N GLY A 97 -12.66 11.01 0.30
CA GLY A 97 -11.80 12.14 -0.06
C GLY A 97 -11.70 12.34 -1.57
N HIS A 98 -11.38 13.55 -2.04
CA HIS A 98 -11.23 13.92 -3.46
C HIS A 98 -9.75 14.18 -3.82
N LEU A 99 -9.22 13.68 -4.96
CA LEU A 99 -8.53 14.40 -6.06
C LEU A 99 -7.78 13.47 -7.08
N ASN A 100 -7.27 14.11 -8.17
CA ASN A 100 -6.43 13.68 -9.32
C ASN A 100 -7.13 13.12 -10.57
N LYS A 101 -6.59 13.47 -11.76
CA LYS A 101 -7.11 13.06 -13.08
C LYS A 101 -7.14 11.53 -13.19
N PRO A 102 -8.32 10.91 -13.19
CA PRO A 102 -8.49 9.47 -13.30
C PRO A 102 -7.87 8.91 -14.59
N SER A 103 -7.43 7.65 -14.56
CA SER A 103 -7.28 6.89 -15.81
C SER A 103 -8.66 6.58 -16.39
N ILE A 104 -8.76 6.47 -17.72
CA ILE A 104 -10.02 6.11 -18.40
C ILE A 104 -10.51 4.75 -17.91
N GLN A 105 -9.59 3.80 -17.72
CA GLN A 105 -9.89 2.48 -17.15
C GLN A 105 -10.49 2.60 -15.75
N ALA A 106 -9.93 3.43 -14.86
CA ALA A 106 -10.47 3.63 -13.52
C ALA A 106 -11.88 4.25 -13.53
N LEU A 107 -12.17 5.17 -14.46
CA LEU A 107 -13.52 5.74 -14.62
C LEU A 107 -14.53 4.69 -15.05
N ILE A 108 -14.19 3.84 -16.02
CA ILE A 108 -15.04 2.73 -16.48
C ILE A 108 -15.35 1.78 -15.32
N HIS A 109 -14.37 1.54 -14.44
CA HIS A 109 -14.52 0.66 -13.29
C HIS A 109 -15.05 1.36 -12.01
N GLY A 110 -15.59 2.57 -12.13
CA GLY A 110 -16.39 3.18 -11.07
C GLY A 110 -15.67 4.14 -10.13
N LEU A 111 -14.51 4.66 -10.50
CA LEU A 111 -13.95 5.84 -9.84
C LEU A 111 -14.94 7.01 -9.91
N ASN A 112 -15.20 7.66 -8.77
CA ASN A 112 -16.26 8.67 -8.52
C ASN A 112 -17.70 8.12 -8.50
N ARG A 113 -17.89 6.80 -8.49
CA ARG A 113 -19.21 6.15 -8.31
C ARG A 113 -19.22 5.13 -7.17
N HIS A 114 -18.19 4.31 -7.08
CA HIS A 114 -18.04 3.25 -6.08
C HIS A 114 -16.91 3.51 -5.09
N TYR A 115 -15.89 4.26 -5.51
CA TYR A 115 -14.76 4.66 -4.70
C TYR A 115 -14.21 6.01 -5.20
N TYR A 116 -13.45 6.68 -4.35
CA TYR A 116 -12.78 7.93 -4.69
C TYR A 116 -11.25 7.77 -4.64
N SER A 117 -10.55 8.64 -5.35
CA SER A 117 -9.09 8.73 -5.28
C SER A 117 -8.69 9.78 -4.26
N ILE A 118 -7.72 9.44 -3.40
CA ILE A 118 -7.15 10.32 -2.38
C ILE A 118 -5.74 10.69 -2.84
N ALA A 119 -5.39 11.98 -2.72
CA ALA A 119 -4.05 12.45 -3.07
C ALA A 119 -2.98 11.87 -2.14
N ILE A 120 -1.87 11.41 -2.72
CA ILE A 120 -0.72 10.86 -1.98
C ILE A 120 0.40 11.88 -1.99
N ASN A 121 0.90 12.22 -0.80
CA ASN A 121 2.09 13.05 -0.61
C ASN A 121 3.25 12.22 -0.02
N TYR A 122 4.48 12.64 -0.29
CA TYR A 122 5.68 11.97 0.20
C TYR A 122 6.43 12.86 1.19
N ARG A 123 6.81 12.30 2.35
CA ARG A 123 7.66 12.97 3.34
C ARG A 123 9.06 12.37 3.31
N LYS A 124 10.06 13.20 3.00
CA LYS A 124 11.49 12.85 3.09
C LYS A 124 12.12 13.66 4.21
N ASN A 125 13.00 13.03 4.98
CA ASN A 125 13.86 13.73 5.94
C ASN A 125 15.26 13.87 5.32
N GLU A 126 15.99 14.92 5.66
CA GLU A 126 17.34 15.19 5.16
C GLU A 126 18.28 13.99 5.31
N LEU A 127 18.17 13.24 6.43
CA LEU A 127 18.98 12.05 6.66
C LEU A 127 18.72 10.96 5.61
N LYS A 128 17.44 10.70 5.30
CA LYS A 128 17.05 9.72 4.27
C LYS A 128 17.48 10.20 2.90
N GLU A 129 17.33 11.48 2.62
CA GLU A 129 17.74 12.07 1.35
C GLU A 129 19.27 12.00 1.14
N LYS A 130 20.06 12.40 2.14
CA LYS A 130 21.52 12.27 2.14
C LYS A 130 21.96 10.82 1.94
N MET A 131 21.33 9.87 2.65
CA MET A 131 21.60 8.44 2.49
C MET A 131 21.32 7.97 1.05
N LEU A 132 20.16 8.29 0.49
CA LEU A 132 19.78 7.90 -0.87
C LEU A 132 20.70 8.54 -1.93
N LEU A 133 21.07 9.80 -1.76
CA LEU A 133 22.00 10.51 -2.65
C LEU A 133 23.39 9.87 -2.65
N ASN A 134 23.88 9.43 -1.48
CA ASN A 134 25.19 8.78 -1.39
C ASN A 134 25.23 7.42 -2.11
N LEU A 135 24.12 6.68 -2.13
CA LEU A 135 24.01 5.43 -2.87
C LEU A 135 23.98 5.67 -4.40
N HIS A 136 23.24 6.69 -4.85
CA HIS A 136 23.18 7.02 -6.28
C HIS A 136 24.50 7.56 -6.83
N LYS A 137 25.27 8.34 -6.05
CA LYS A 137 26.59 8.80 -6.47
C LYS A 137 27.59 7.66 -6.67
N LYS A 138 27.54 6.61 -5.84
CA LYS A 138 28.40 5.43 -5.99
C LYS A 138 28.06 4.61 -7.24
N ASN A 139 26.78 4.50 -7.59
CA ASN A 139 26.37 3.80 -8.80
C ASN A 139 26.68 4.59 -10.08
N GLY A 140 26.74 5.92 -10.02
CA GLY A 140 27.12 6.78 -11.14
C GLY A 140 28.63 6.88 -11.43
N LEU A 141 29.49 6.29 -10.57
CA LEU A 141 30.95 6.23 -10.73
C LEU A 141 31.44 4.85 -11.25
N MET A 142 30.51 3.97 -11.64
CA MET A 142 30.78 2.74 -12.38
C MET A 142 30.35 2.89 -13.85
N VAL A 143 30.94 3.84 -14.57
CA VAL A 143 31.05 3.87 -16.04
C VAL A 143 32.42 4.43 -16.38
#